data_AF-A0AAJ5ZT54-F1
#
_entry.id   AF-A0AAJ5ZT54-F1
#
_cell.length_a   1.000
_cell.length_b   1.000
_cell.length_c   1.000
_cell.angle_alpha   90.00
_cell.angle_beta   90.00
_cell.angle_gamma   90.00
#
_symmetry.space_group_name_H-M   'P 1'
#
loop_
_entity.id
_entity.type
_entity.pdbx_description
1 polymer ?
#
loop_
_entity_poly.entity_id
_entity_poly.type
_entity_poly.pdbx_seq_one_letter_code
_entity_poly.pdbx_strand_id
1 'polypeptide(L)'
;MTGSTGLYADDAEMYRLFEAELFVAVVGDVMDTLGLQHQFLPPVFRPVDEKTRLLGRAMPVLEADIFPSGEATRNPLRADVRSARRSEAR
;
A
#
# COMPACT_ATOMS: atom_id res chain seq x y z
N MET A 1 7.91 -7.83 29.04
CA MET A 1 7.13 -9.03 28.64
C MET A 1 5.69 -8.61 28.45
N THR A 2 5.33 -8.08 27.28
CA THR A 2 3.92 -7.88 26.90
C THR A 2 3.60 -8.96 25.88
N GLY A 3 2.97 -10.04 26.35
CA GLY A 3 2.55 -11.13 25.48
C GLY A 3 1.58 -10.61 24.44
N SER A 4 1.93 -10.74 23.16
CA SER A 4 0.99 -10.55 22.07
C SER A 4 -0.05 -11.67 22.15
N THR A 5 -1.13 -11.42 22.87
CA THR A 5 -2.35 -12.21 22.69
C THR A 5 -2.85 -11.82 21.31
N GLY A 6 -2.77 -12.74 20.35
CA GLY A 6 -3.30 -12.50 19.00
C GLY A 6 -4.76 -12.10 19.13
N LEU A 7 -5.11 -10.92 18.58
CA LEU A 7 -6.49 -10.41 18.58
C LEU A 7 -7.46 -11.32 17.80
N TYR A 8 -6.92 -12.26 17.03
CA TYR A 8 -7.61 -13.23 16.17
C TYR A 8 -6.68 -14.45 15.96
N ALA A 9 -7.26 -15.63 15.75
CA ALA A 9 -6.57 -16.90 15.59
C ALA A 9 -6.07 -17.12 14.14
N ASP A 10 -6.80 -16.61 13.14
CA ASP A 10 -6.44 -16.71 11.74
C ASP A 10 -6.89 -15.48 10.91
N ASP A 11 -6.39 -15.37 9.68
CA ASP A 11 -6.74 -14.28 8.77
C ASP A 11 -8.25 -14.27 8.44
N ALA A 12 -8.92 -15.42 8.41
CA ALA A 12 -10.36 -15.49 8.11
C ALA A 12 -11.23 -14.98 9.27
N GLU A 13 -10.81 -15.18 10.51
CA GLU A 13 -11.41 -14.57 11.70
C GLU A 13 -11.15 -13.06 11.73
N MET A 14 -9.92 -12.63 11.41
CA MET A 14 -9.59 -11.21 11.28
C MET A 14 -10.49 -10.51 10.25
N TYR A 15 -10.65 -11.10 9.06
CA TYR A 15 -11.51 -10.52 8.01
C TYR A 15 -12.97 -10.41 8.45
N ARG A 16 -13.52 -11.46 9.08
CA ARG A 16 -14.89 -11.45 9.60
C ARG A 16 -15.09 -10.37 10.66
N LEU A 17 -14.16 -10.25 11.60
CA LEU A 17 -14.24 -9.25 12.67
C LEU A 17 -14.19 -7.83 12.10
N PHE A 18 -13.32 -7.58 11.13
CA PHE A 18 -13.15 -6.26 10.56
C PHE A 18 -14.34 -5.86 9.67
N GLU A 19 -14.93 -6.82 8.94
CA GLU A 19 -16.15 -6.57 8.17
C GLU A 19 -17.35 -6.25 9.06
N ALA A 20 -17.47 -6.91 10.23
CA ALA A 20 -18.58 -6.70 11.15
C ALA A 20 -18.41 -5.45 12.04
N GLU A 21 -17.21 -5.20 12.55
CA GLU A 21 -16.98 -4.27 13.66
C GLU A 21 -16.23 -2.99 13.26
N LEU A 22 -15.56 -2.97 12.10
CA LEU A 22 -14.63 -1.89 11.76
C LEU A 22 -15.17 -0.96 10.67
N PHE A 23 -15.53 0.27 11.06
CA PHE A 23 -15.88 1.34 10.14
C PHE A 23 -14.65 2.19 9.79
N VAL A 24 -14.39 2.36 8.49
CA VAL A 24 -13.21 3.10 7.99
C VAL A 24 -13.13 4.53 8.52
N ALA A 25 -14.27 5.20 8.76
CA ALA A 25 -14.30 6.54 9.33
C ALA A 25 -13.68 6.58 10.75
N VAL A 26 -14.02 5.61 11.60
CA VAL A 26 -13.52 5.54 12.98
C VAL A 26 -12.02 5.22 13.01
N VAL A 27 -11.56 4.39 12.06
CA VAL A 27 -10.13 4.10 11.91
C VAL A 27 -9.36 5.39 11.61
N GLY A 28 -9.90 6.26 10.75
CA GLY A 28 -9.36 7.60 10.49
C GLY A 28 -9.19 8.46 11.73
N ASP A 29 -10.27 8.62 12.49
CA ASP A 29 -10.28 9.47 13.69
C ASP A 29 -9.24 9.02 14.73
N VAL A 30 -9.08 7.70 14.91
CA VAL A 30 -8.06 7.13 15.80
C VAL A 30 -6.65 7.39 15.27
N MET A 31 -6.44 7.24 13.97
CA MET A 31 -5.14 7.49 13.34
C MET A 31 -4.75 8.97 13.39
N ASP A 32 -5.72 9.88 13.24
CA ASP A 32 -5.53 11.31 13.41
C ASP A 32 -5.13 11.67 14.85
N THR A 33 -5.75 11.01 15.85
CA THR A 33 -5.38 11.17 17.27
C THR A 33 -3.96 10.69 17.55
N LEU A 34 -3.46 9.69 16.81
CA LEU A 34 -2.08 9.20 16.88
C LEU A 34 -1.08 10.07 16.08
N GLY A 35 -1.55 11.14 15.42
CA GLY A 35 -0.73 12.04 14.61
C GLY A 35 -0.38 11.50 13.22
N LEU A 36 -1.04 10.43 12.76
CA LEU A 36 -0.79 9.78 11.46
C LEU A 36 -1.71 10.34 10.36
N GLN A 37 -1.37 11.51 9.83
CA GLN A 37 -2.26 12.28 8.95
C GLN A 37 -2.22 11.92 7.45
N HIS A 38 -1.30 11.04 7.02
CA HIS A 38 -1.05 10.76 5.59
C HIS A 38 -1.50 9.36 5.14
N GLN A 39 -2.39 8.73 5.91
CA GLN A 39 -2.77 7.33 5.68
C GLN A 39 -4.00 7.16 4.80
N PHE A 40 -4.68 8.26 4.50
CA PHE A 40 -5.75 8.29 3.51
C PHE A 40 -5.20 8.44 2.10
N LEU A 41 -5.79 7.67 1.18
CA LEU A 41 -5.51 7.80 -0.23
C LEU A 41 -6.01 9.16 -0.74
N PRO A 42 -5.24 9.84 -1.62
CA PRO A 42 -5.69 11.06 -2.26
C PRO A 42 -7.04 10.86 -2.98
N PRO A 43 -7.90 11.89 -3.06
CA PRO A 43 -9.27 11.80 -3.59
C PRO A 43 -9.35 11.45 -5.09
N VAL A 44 -8.21 11.44 -5.80
CA VAL A 44 -8.12 10.97 -7.19
C VAL A 44 -8.39 9.46 -7.31
N PHE A 45 -8.09 8.69 -6.25
CA PHE A 45 -8.36 7.26 -6.21
C PHE A 45 -9.79 7.03 -5.75
N ARG A 46 -10.67 6.70 -6.70
CA ARG A 46 -12.07 6.37 -6.44
C ARG A 46 -12.36 4.91 -6.78
N PRO A 47 -13.22 4.23 -6.02
CA PRO A 47 -13.65 2.89 -6.37
C PRO A 47 -14.41 2.93 -7.69
N VAL A 48 -14.29 1.86 -8.48
CA VAL A 48 -15.04 1.69 -9.73
C VAL A 48 -16.54 1.51 -9.45
N ASP A 49 -16.87 0.86 -8.33
CA ASP A 49 -18.22 0.72 -7.80
C ASP A 49 -18.28 1.22 -6.34
N GLU A 50 -19.15 2.18 -6.07
CA GLU A 50 -19.31 2.83 -4.75
C GLU A 50 -19.75 1.87 -3.63
N LYS A 51 -20.38 0.75 -3.99
CA LYS A 51 -20.81 -0.28 -3.05
C LYS A 51 -19.68 -1.19 -2.59
N THR A 52 -18.54 -1.15 -3.27
CA THR A 52 -17.40 -2.02 -2.96
C THR A 52 -16.68 -1.54 -1.70
N ARG A 53 -16.32 -2.50 -0.84
CA ARG A 53 -15.41 -2.33 0.29
C ARG A 53 -14.31 -3.37 0.18
N LEU A 54 -13.06 -2.97 0.46
CA LEU A 54 -11.89 -3.83 0.34
C LEU A 54 -11.14 -3.83 1.67
N LEU A 55 -10.73 -5.02 2.08
CA LEU A 55 -9.86 -5.25 3.22
C LEU A 55 -8.82 -6.28 2.82
N GLY A 56 -7.55 -6.03 3.13
CA GLY A 56 -6.48 -6.95 2.76
C GLY A 56 -5.11 -6.44 3.17
N ARG A 57 -4.11 -7.30 2.99
CA ARG A 57 -2.70 -6.94 3.17
C ARG A 57 -2.21 -6.21 1.91
N ALA A 58 -1.53 -5.08 2.10
CA ALA A 58 -0.98 -4.32 0.99
C ALA A 58 0.15 -5.10 0.29
N MET A 59 0.07 -5.19 -1.04
CA MET A 59 1.13 -5.73 -1.90
C MET A 59 1.64 -4.60 -2.81
N PRO A 60 2.58 -3.75 -2.33
CA PRO A 60 3.06 -2.60 -3.11
C PRO A 60 3.89 -3.07 -4.31
N VAL A 61 3.62 -2.49 -5.47
CA VAL A 61 4.39 -2.68 -6.71
C VAL A 61 5.02 -1.34 -7.09
N LEU A 62 6.25 -1.38 -7.61
CA LEU A 62 6.96 -0.22 -8.10
C LEU A 62 7.11 -0.30 -9.62
N GLU A 63 6.57 0.68 -10.33
CA GLU A 63 6.63 0.79 -11.79
C GLU A 63 7.50 1.97 -12.23
N ALA A 64 8.07 1.87 -13.43
CA ALA A 64 8.99 2.85 -14.00
C ALA A 64 8.79 2.98 -15.50
N ASP A 65 8.54 4.20 -15.99
CA ASP A 65 8.45 4.48 -17.41
C ASP A 65 9.82 4.43 -18.09
N ILE A 66 9.85 3.87 -19.30
CA ILE A 66 11.05 3.82 -20.16
C ILE A 66 10.85 4.82 -21.31
N PHE A 67 11.56 5.95 -21.27
CA PHE A 67 11.55 6.94 -22.34
C PHE A 67 12.75 6.77 -23.29
N PRO A 68 12.60 7.05 -24.59
CA PRO A 68 13.73 7.16 -25.51
C PRO A 68 14.70 8.23 -25.02
N SER A 69 16.00 8.00 -25.24
CA SER A 69 17.10 8.70 -24.59
C SER A 69 17.08 10.22 -24.76
N GLY A 70 16.91 10.97 -23.66
CA GLY A 70 17.18 12.42 -23.65
C GLY A 70 16.63 13.21 -22.47
N GLU A 71 15.54 12.77 -21.84
CA GLU A 71 14.81 13.62 -20.87
C GLU A 71 15.20 13.36 -19.42
N ALA A 72 15.22 14.44 -18.64
CA ALA A 72 15.47 14.40 -17.20
C ALA A 72 14.21 13.90 -16.48
N THR A 73 14.28 12.71 -15.88
CA THR A 73 13.20 12.13 -15.09
C THR A 73 13.55 12.16 -13.59
N ARG A 74 12.52 12.30 -12.73
CA ARG A 74 12.66 12.24 -11.26
C ARG A 74 12.78 10.80 -10.73
N ASN A 75 12.88 9.80 -11.60
CA ASN A 75 12.92 8.40 -11.21
C ASN A 75 14.36 7.93 -10.85
N PRO A 76 14.62 7.52 -9.59
CA PRO A 76 15.94 7.06 -9.15
C PRO A 76 16.37 5.73 -9.78
N LEU A 77 15.44 4.90 -10.29
CA LEU A 77 15.74 3.58 -10.86
C LEU A 77 16.47 3.63 -12.22
N ARG A 78 16.56 4.78 -12.89
CA ARG A 78 17.28 4.88 -14.18
C ARG A 78 18.77 4.55 -14.05
N ALA A 79 19.37 4.78 -12.88
CA ALA A 79 20.76 4.41 -12.61
C ALA A 79 20.97 2.88 -12.65
N ASP A 80 19.99 2.11 -12.17
CA ASP A 80 20.12 0.66 -11.96
C ASP A 80 19.67 -0.20 -13.16
N VAL A 81 18.77 0.30 -14.03
CA VAL A 81 18.41 -0.46 -15.25
C VAL A 81 19.63 -0.66 -16.18
N ARG A 82 20.60 0.27 -16.14
CA ARG A 82 21.85 0.15 -16.91
C ARG A 82 22.85 -0.85 -16.31
N SER A 83 22.79 -1.10 -14.99
CA SER A 83 23.64 -2.10 -14.32
C SER A 83 23.08 -3.51 -14.48
N ALA A 84 21.75 -3.69 -14.47
CA ALA A 84 21.09 -4.97 -14.70
C ALA A 84 21.33 -5.52 -16.12
N ARG A 85 21.28 -4.67 -17.17
CA ARG A 85 21.61 -5.11 -18.55
C ARG A 85 23.07 -5.47 -18.78
N ARG A 86 23.97 -5.13 -17.84
CA ARG A 86 25.41 -5.46 -17.95
C ARG A 86 25.74 -6.80 -17.26
N SER A 87 24.88 -7.32 -16.38
CA SER A 87 25.08 -8.62 -15.72
C SER A 87 24.50 -9.82 -16.48
N GLU A 88 23.56 -9.61 -17.42
CA GLU A 88 23.02 -10.67 -18.28
C GLU A 88 23.86 -10.92 -19.55
N ALA A 89 24.93 -10.15 -19.75
CA ALA A 89 25.83 -10.27 -20.92
C ALA A 89 27.14 -11.03 -20.61
N ARG A 90 27.15 -11.92 -19.62
CA ARG A 90 28.32 -12.73 -19.26
C ARG A 90 27.99 -14.19 -19.01
#